data_AF-A0A3B6LF85-F1
#
_entry.id   AF-A0A3B6LF85-F1
#
_cell.length_a   1.000
_cell.length_b   1.000
_cell.length_c   1.000
_cell.angle_alpha   90.00
_cell.angle_beta   90.00
_cell.angle_gamma   90.00
#
_symmetry.space_group_name_H-M   'P 1'
#
loop_
_entity.id
_entity.type
_entity.pdbx_description
1 polymer ?
#
loop_
_entity_poly.entity_id
_entity_poly.type
_entity_poly.pdbx_seq_one_letter_code
_entity_poly.pdbx_strand_id
1 'polypeptide(L)'
;MDRSLLKDQHESVRKSTVRISFKWRNPHSKGTRGGSKPVTVVLPGTIVSIKDDGSCVVIADPTFFRQKNCPFVVNLPIAGGYDDVPVAPSKKFLEQEFCTLVLQVQANDFVQPVTFETGHVRISEEVYAFMFPQRDFFTPTAYC
;
A
#
# COMPACT_ATOMS: atom_id res chain seq x y z
N MET A 1 -0.12 -28.16 1.85
CA MET A 1 -1.19 -27.19 1.54
C MET A 1 -1.64 -27.36 0.11
N ASP A 2 -2.94 -27.29 -0.13
CA ASP A 2 -3.52 -27.30 -1.47
C ASP A 2 -3.19 -25.96 -2.18
N ARG A 3 -2.75 -26.04 -3.44
CA ARG A 3 -2.37 -24.87 -4.23
C ARG A 3 -3.58 -23.99 -4.59
N SER A 4 -4.78 -24.56 -4.59
CA SER A 4 -6.03 -23.83 -4.82
C SER A 4 -6.32 -22.83 -3.69
N LEU A 5 -6.24 -23.28 -2.44
CA LEU A 5 -6.44 -22.49 -1.23
C LEU A 5 -5.50 -21.28 -1.12
N LEU A 6 -4.21 -21.47 -1.42
CA LEU A 6 -3.23 -20.38 -1.42
C LEU A 6 -3.55 -19.33 -2.50
N LYS A 7 -4.06 -19.75 -3.67
CA LYS A 7 -4.44 -18.84 -4.74
C LYS A 7 -5.64 -17.98 -4.31
N ASP A 8 -6.64 -18.57 -3.68
CA ASP A 8 -7.83 -17.85 -3.21
C ASP A 8 -7.49 -16.85 -2.09
N GLN A 9 -6.60 -17.24 -1.17
CA GLN A 9 -6.08 -16.34 -0.13
C GLN A 9 -5.30 -15.16 -0.73
N HIS A 10 -4.44 -15.41 -1.72
CA HIS A 10 -3.71 -14.36 -2.41
C HIS A 10 -4.62 -13.38 -3.14
N GLU A 11 -5.65 -13.89 -3.83
CA GLU A 11 -6.64 -13.03 -4.48
C GLU A 11 -7.43 -12.20 -3.47
N SER A 12 -7.79 -12.78 -2.32
CA SER A 12 -8.47 -12.06 -1.23
C SER A 12 -7.61 -10.92 -0.65
N VAL A 13 -6.35 -11.18 -0.32
CA VAL A 13 -5.44 -10.15 0.22
C VAL A 13 -5.17 -9.07 -0.81
N ARG A 14 -5.05 -9.43 -2.10
CA ARG A 14 -4.86 -8.47 -3.19
C ARG A 14 -5.99 -7.45 -3.26
N LYS A 15 -7.25 -7.88 -3.08
CA LYS A 15 -8.44 -7.01 -3.05
C LYS A 15 -8.44 -5.99 -1.90
N SER A 16 -7.67 -6.25 -0.85
CA SER A 16 -7.51 -5.38 0.32
C SER A 16 -6.21 -4.59 0.33
N THR A 17 -5.37 -4.73 -0.68
CA THR A 17 -4.06 -4.09 -0.73
C THR A 17 -4.02 -3.08 -1.87
N VAL A 18 -3.82 -1.80 -1.55
CA VAL A 18 -3.52 -0.75 -2.54
C VAL A 18 -2.03 -0.65 -2.82
N ARG A 19 -1.69 -0.13 -3.99
CA ARG A 19 -0.30 0.21 -4.35
C ARG A 19 -0.10 1.71 -4.23
N ILE A 20 0.93 2.13 -3.51
CA ILE A 20 1.25 3.55 -3.30
C ILE A 20 2.62 3.82 -3.89
N SER A 21 2.68 4.60 -4.96
CA SER A 21 3.92 4.90 -5.68
C SER A 21 4.38 6.32 -5.39
N PHE A 22 5.62 6.49 -4.93
CA PHE A 22 6.25 7.77 -4.61
C PHE A 22 7.34 8.11 -5.62
N LYS A 23 7.47 9.38 -6.01
CA LYS A 23 8.65 9.87 -6.72
C LYS A 23 9.63 10.48 -5.72
N TRP A 24 10.55 9.65 -5.23
CA TRP A 24 11.49 10.03 -4.20
C TRP A 24 12.83 10.50 -4.80
N ARG A 25 13.29 11.69 -4.39
CA ARG A 25 14.65 12.17 -4.68
C ARG A 25 15.49 12.00 -3.43
N ASN A 26 16.45 11.07 -3.44
CA ASN A 26 17.31 10.82 -2.29
C ASN A 26 18.17 12.07 -1.98
N PRO A 27 17.96 12.74 -0.84
CA PRO A 27 18.69 13.97 -0.50
C PRO A 27 20.21 13.75 -0.27
N HIS A 28 20.64 12.50 -0.06
CA HIS A 28 22.04 12.15 0.20
C HIS A 28 22.82 11.74 -1.07
N SER A 29 22.17 11.67 -2.22
CA SER A 29 22.80 11.36 -3.51
C SER A 29 23.46 12.61 -4.14
N LYS A 30 24.45 13.17 -3.45
CA LYS A 30 25.18 14.39 -3.90
C LYS A 30 26.42 14.12 -4.77
N GLY A 31 26.55 12.92 -5.34
CA GLY A 31 27.80 12.45 -5.97
C GLY A 31 27.98 12.74 -7.48
N THR A 32 26.94 13.07 -8.23
CA THR A 32 27.05 13.27 -9.69
C THR A 32 26.47 14.62 -10.08
N ARG A 33 27.28 15.43 -10.76
CA ARG A 33 26.90 16.74 -11.32
C ARG A 33 25.69 16.55 -12.24
N GLY A 34 24.51 16.98 -11.77
CA GLY A 34 23.21 16.72 -12.38
C GLY A 34 22.33 16.00 -11.35
N GLY A 35 21.40 16.73 -10.73
CA GLY A 35 20.59 16.27 -9.60
C GLY A 35 20.06 14.85 -9.77
N SER A 36 20.01 14.09 -8.68
CA SER A 36 19.59 12.70 -8.71
C SER A 36 18.22 12.54 -9.35
N LYS A 37 18.14 11.64 -10.34
CA LYS A 37 16.88 11.26 -10.96
C LYS A 37 15.95 10.73 -9.85
N PRO A 38 14.68 11.16 -9.80
CA PRO A 38 13.72 10.58 -8.86
C PRO A 38 13.65 9.08 -9.06
N VAL A 39 13.78 8.32 -7.98
CA VAL A 39 13.51 6.89 -7.97
C VAL A 39 12.04 6.71 -7.61
N THR A 40 11.40 5.74 -8.24
CA THR A 40 10.04 5.40 -7.82
C THR A 40 10.12 4.37 -6.70
N VAL A 41 9.45 4.65 -5.59
CA VAL A 41 9.33 3.74 -4.45
C VAL A 41 7.89 3.28 -4.40
N VAL A 42 7.66 1.98 -4.15
CA VAL A 42 6.31 1.43 -4.04
C VAL A 42 6.13 0.84 -2.65
N LEU A 43 5.05 1.26 -1.99
CA LEU A 43 4.61 0.71 -0.71
C LEU A 43 3.21 0.11 -0.82
N PRO A 44 2.94 -1.00 -0.12
CA PRO A 44 1.58 -1.46 0.08
C PRO A 44 0.84 -0.54 1.07
N GLY A 45 -0.46 -0.39 0.86
CA GLY A 45 -1.39 0.12 1.87
C GLY A 45 -2.52 -0.87 2.06
N THR A 46 -2.99 -1.01 3.28
CA THR A 46 -4.07 -1.94 3.65
C THR A 46 -5.39 -1.22 3.76
N ILE A 47 -6.41 -1.70 3.07
CA ILE A 47 -7.78 -1.20 3.15
C ILE A 47 -8.41 -1.78 4.41
N VAL A 48 -8.79 -0.90 5.34
CA VAL A 48 -9.30 -1.32 6.66
C VAL A 48 -10.79 -1.06 6.83
N SER A 49 -11.37 -0.19 6.01
CA SER A 49 -12.79 0.13 6.04
C SER A 49 -13.23 0.75 4.71
N ILE A 50 -14.44 0.41 4.29
CA ILE A 50 -15.19 1.11 3.24
C ILE A 50 -16.52 1.50 3.86
N LYS A 51 -16.85 2.78 3.82
CA LYS A 51 -18.10 3.32 4.36
C LYS A 51 -19.18 3.35 3.28
N ASP A 52 -20.43 3.43 3.70
CA ASP A 52 -21.60 3.52 2.81
C ASP A 52 -21.56 4.75 1.88
N ASP A 53 -20.84 5.80 2.27
CA ASP A 53 -20.64 7.02 1.47
C ASP A 53 -19.55 6.87 0.39
N GLY A 54 -18.94 5.70 0.23
CA GLY A 54 -17.84 5.46 -0.71
C GLY A 54 -16.45 5.86 -0.18
N SER A 55 -16.35 6.31 1.08
CA SER A 55 -15.06 6.60 1.70
C SER A 55 -14.32 5.30 2.04
N CYS A 56 -13.15 5.12 1.45
CA CYS A 56 -12.25 4.01 1.71
C CYS A 56 -11.08 4.48 2.57
N VAL A 57 -10.84 3.80 3.70
CA VAL A 57 -9.75 4.09 4.63
C VAL A 57 -8.62 3.10 4.38
N VAL A 58 -7.43 3.64 4.13
CA VAL A 58 -6.20 2.89 3.92
C VAL A 58 -5.18 3.23 4.99
N ILE A 59 -4.51 2.23 5.55
CA ILE A 59 -3.37 2.39 6.44
C ILE A 59 -2.10 2.01 5.68
N ALA A 60 -1.06 2.83 5.79
CA ALA A 60 0.24 2.58 5.18
C ALA A 60 1.37 3.11 6.06
N ASP A 61 2.59 2.67 5.76
CA ASP A 61 3.79 3.17 6.41
C ASP A 61 4.02 4.66 6.10
N PRO A 62 4.37 5.48 7.11
CA PRO A 62 4.44 6.92 6.97
C PRO A 62 5.75 7.45 6.36
N THR A 63 6.77 6.61 6.18
CA THR A 63 8.17 7.00 5.91
C THR A 63 8.29 7.96 4.73
N PHE A 64 7.70 7.62 3.58
CA PHE A 64 7.80 8.42 2.37
C PHE A 64 6.81 9.59 2.33
N PHE A 65 5.70 9.50 3.06
CA PHE A 65 4.72 10.59 3.17
C PHE A 65 5.24 11.80 3.96
N ARG A 66 6.29 11.61 4.77
CA ARG A 66 6.95 12.68 5.54
C ARG A 66 8.03 13.41 4.75
N GLN A 67 8.47 12.83 3.63
CA GLN A 67 9.50 13.43 2.81
C GLN A 67 8.95 14.67 2.11
N LYS A 68 9.66 15.80 2.24
CA LYS A 68 9.31 17.02 1.52
C LYS A 68 9.44 16.77 0.01
N ASN A 69 8.50 17.31 -0.77
CA ASN A 69 8.49 17.21 -2.23
C ASN A 69 8.55 15.77 -2.76
N CYS A 70 7.89 14.84 -2.07
CA CYS A 70 7.75 13.44 -2.47
C CYS A 70 6.30 13.18 -2.91
N PRO A 71 5.93 13.53 -4.16
CA PRO A 71 4.58 13.30 -4.65
C PRO A 71 4.32 11.79 -4.74
N PHE A 72 3.06 11.42 -4.53
CA PHE A 72 2.64 10.03 -4.56
C PHE A 72 1.33 9.86 -5.31
N VAL A 73 1.12 8.66 -5.82
CA VAL A 73 -0.13 8.20 -6.42
C VAL A 73 -0.58 6.93 -5.70
N VAL A 74 -1.89 6.73 -5.63
CA VAL A 74 -2.49 5.51 -5.07
C VAL A 74 -3.20 4.79 -6.19
N ASN A 75 -3.01 3.48 -6.27
CA ASN A 75 -3.69 2.60 -7.19
C ASN A 75 -4.53 1.57 -6.44
N LEU A 76 -5.80 1.45 -6.82
CA LEU A 76 -6.72 0.45 -6.27
C LEU A 76 -6.57 -0.87 -7.00
N PRO A 77 -6.76 -2.01 -6.31
CA PRO A 77 -6.79 -3.30 -6.97
C PRO A 77 -8.01 -3.40 -7.90
N ILE A 78 -7.82 -4.02 -9.07
CA ILE A 78 -8.87 -4.34 -10.04
C ILE A 78 -8.72 -5.79 -10.54
N ALA A 79 -9.72 -6.30 -11.25
CA ALA A 79 -9.60 -7.56 -11.99
C ALA A 79 -8.37 -7.49 -12.93
N GLY A 80 -7.37 -8.34 -12.67
CA GLY A 80 -6.14 -8.37 -13.48
C GLY A 80 -5.02 -7.38 -13.12
N GLY A 81 -5.20 -6.46 -12.16
CA GLY A 81 -4.11 -5.52 -11.84
C GLY A 81 -4.46 -4.41 -10.83
N TYR A 82 -4.02 -3.20 -11.16
CA TYR A 82 -4.14 -1.99 -10.35
C TYR A 82 -4.47 -0.80 -11.26
N ASP A 83 -5.37 0.07 -10.82
CA ASP A 83 -5.77 1.28 -11.57
C ASP A 83 -5.64 2.54 -10.70
N ASP A 84 -5.41 3.69 -11.33
CA ASP A 84 -5.24 4.98 -10.65
C ASP A 84 -6.54 5.41 -9.93
N VAL A 85 -6.39 6.00 -8.74
CA VAL A 85 -7.53 6.65 -8.07
C VAL A 85 -7.77 8.01 -8.73
N PRO A 86 -9.01 8.33 -9.15
CA PRO A 86 -9.30 9.55 -9.89
C PRO A 86 -9.17 10.83 -9.06
N VAL A 87 -9.20 10.73 -7.73
CA VAL A 87 -9.14 11.85 -6.79
C VAL A 87 -7.95 11.68 -5.85
N ALA A 88 -7.23 12.77 -5.59
CA ALA A 88 -6.13 12.76 -4.64
C ALA A 88 -6.62 12.38 -3.23
N PRO A 89 -5.98 11.41 -2.55
CA PRO A 89 -6.33 11.05 -1.18
C PRO A 89 -6.14 12.21 -0.22
N SER A 90 -7.03 12.29 0.78
CA SER A 90 -6.70 13.03 2.00
C SER A 90 -5.75 12.20 2.88
N LYS A 91 -4.82 12.86 3.57
CA LYS A 91 -3.79 12.21 4.38
C LYS A 91 -3.85 12.68 5.83
N LYS A 92 -3.79 11.75 6.78
CA LYS A 92 -3.61 11.98 8.22
C LYS A 92 -2.52 11.06 8.78
N PHE A 93 -1.85 11.49 9.84
CA PHE A 93 -0.88 10.65 10.55
C PHE A 93 -1.45 10.25 11.91
N LEU A 94 -1.36 8.96 12.25
CA LEU A 94 -1.74 8.43 13.55
C LEU A 94 -0.46 8.13 14.34
N GLU A 95 -0.30 8.82 15.49
CA GLU A 95 0.74 8.58 16.51
C GLU A 95 2.18 8.41 16.00
N GLN A 96 2.48 8.94 14.82
CA GLN A 96 3.76 8.79 14.12
C GLN A 96 4.10 7.39 13.60
N GLU A 97 3.28 6.38 13.84
CA GLU A 97 3.53 5.01 13.39
C GLU A 97 2.87 4.71 12.04
N PHE A 98 1.72 5.31 11.77
CA PHE A 98 0.94 5.03 10.57
C PHE A 98 0.52 6.29 9.82
N CYS A 99 0.38 6.15 8.51
CA CYS A 99 -0.28 7.10 7.64
C CYS A 99 -1.66 6.55 7.25
N THR A 100 -2.71 7.31 7.54
CA THR A 100 -4.06 7.03 7.09
C THR A 100 -4.34 7.84 5.84
N LEU A 101 -4.80 7.18 4.78
CA LEU A 101 -5.34 7.80 3.59
C LEU A 101 -6.85 7.60 3.56
N VAL A 102 -7.60 8.64 3.21
CA VAL A 102 -9.02 8.50 2.87
C VAL A 102 -9.18 8.76 1.38
N LEU A 103 -9.64 7.73 0.68
CA LEU A 103 -9.92 7.68 -0.75
C LEU A 103 -11.43 7.75 -0.96
N GLN A 104 -11.84 8.27 -2.12
CA GLN A 104 -13.20 8.08 -2.63
C GLN A 104 -13.17 6.95 -3.64
N VAL A 105 -13.92 5.89 -3.38
CA VAL A 105 -14.02 4.73 -4.27
C VAL A 105 -15.42 4.66 -4.85
N GLN A 106 -15.52 4.35 -6.13
CA GLN A 106 -16.80 3.93 -6.69
C GLN A 106 -17.09 2.51 -6.20
N ALA A 107 -18.36 2.21 -5.97
CA ALA A 107 -18.79 0.86 -5.64
C ALA A 107 -18.30 -0.11 -6.73
N ASN A 108 -17.39 -1.00 -6.35
CA ASN A 108 -16.96 -2.11 -7.18
C ASN A 108 -16.72 -3.32 -6.29
N ASP A 109 -17.00 -4.52 -6.80
CA ASP A 109 -16.93 -5.77 -6.04
C ASP A 109 -15.47 -6.24 -5.82
N PHE A 110 -14.49 -5.45 -6.25
CA PHE A 110 -13.09 -5.83 -6.24
C PHE A 110 -12.32 -5.27 -5.06
N VAL A 111 -12.74 -4.13 -4.52
CA VAL A 111 -12.09 -3.51 -3.37
C VAL A 111 -12.81 -3.96 -2.11
N GLN A 112 -12.08 -4.58 -1.17
CA GLN A 112 -12.65 -5.07 0.08
C GLN A 112 -11.77 -4.71 1.28
N PRO A 113 -12.34 -4.39 2.45
CA PRO A 113 -11.55 -4.25 3.67
C PRO A 113 -10.96 -5.60 4.10
N VAL A 114 -9.76 -5.55 4.69
CA VAL A 114 -9.19 -6.72 5.36
C VAL A 114 -10.03 -7.07 6.59
N THR A 115 -10.11 -8.36 6.91
CA THR A 115 -10.66 -8.81 8.20
C THR A 115 -9.53 -8.87 9.22
N PHE A 116 -9.71 -8.20 10.36
CA PHE A 116 -8.77 -8.28 11.46
C PHE A 116 -9.13 -9.44 12.38
N GLU A 117 -8.15 -10.28 12.68
CA GLU A 117 -8.23 -11.22 13.79
C GLU A 117 -7.68 -10.54 15.04
N THR A 118 -8.45 -10.54 16.13
CA THR A 118 -8.07 -9.92 17.41
C THR A 118 -7.46 -10.92 18.40
N GLY A 119 -7.25 -12.17 17.96
CA GLY A 119 -6.60 -13.21 18.73
C GLY A 119 -5.10 -12.98 18.92
N HIS A 120 -4.51 -13.68 19.87
CA HIS A 120 -3.07 -13.67 20.06
C HIS A 120 -2.38 -14.44 18.93
N VAL A 121 -1.43 -13.78 18.26
CA VAL A 121 -0.52 -14.42 17.30
C VAL A 121 0.40 -15.37 18.05
N ARG A 122 0.47 -16.63 17.63
CA ARG A 122 1.34 -17.65 18.24
C ARG A 122 2.68 -17.72 17.49
N ILE A 123 3.76 -18.02 18.21
CA ILE A 123 5.12 -18.11 17.64
C ILE A 123 5.20 -19.10 16.46
N SER A 124 4.37 -20.16 16.47
CA SER A 124 4.35 -21.18 15.42
C SER A 124 3.37 -20.88 14.27
N GLU A 125 2.70 -19.73 14.26
CA GLU A 125 1.76 -19.39 13.18
C GLU A 125 2.52 -19.01 11.91
N GLU A 126 2.04 -19.52 10.78
CA GLU A 126 2.55 -19.16 9.47
C GLU A 126 2.00 -17.79 9.07
N VAL A 127 2.89 -16.85 8.77
CA VAL A 127 2.53 -15.51 8.29
C VAL A 127 2.94 -15.36 6.84
N TYR A 128 2.04 -14.81 6.03
CA TYR A 128 2.28 -14.54 4.61
C TYR A 128 2.48 -13.05 4.40
N ALA A 129 3.66 -12.70 3.88
CA ALA A 129 4.00 -11.34 3.52
C ALA A 129 3.67 -11.06 2.05
N PHE A 130 2.87 -10.00 1.80
CA PHE A 130 2.59 -9.52 0.46
C PHE A 130 3.47 -8.33 0.12
N MET A 131 4.22 -8.47 -0.98
CA MET A 131 5.14 -7.44 -1.47
C MET A 131 4.83 -7.14 -2.94
N PHE A 132 5.16 -5.93 -3.37
CA PHE A 132 5.16 -5.54 -4.78
C PHE A 132 6.59 -5.58 -5.34
N PRO A 133 7.07 -6.73 -5.85
CA PRO A 133 8.37 -6.80 -6.48
C PRO A 133 8.33 -6.08 -7.84
N GLN A 134 9.21 -5.10 -8.05
CA GLN A 134 9.46 -4.53 -9.38
C GLN A 134 10.96 -4.36 -9.60
N ARG A 135 11.44 -4.70 -10.80
CA ARG A 135 12.88 -4.77 -11.15
C ARG A 135 13.65 -3.45 -10.93
N ASP A 136 12.97 -2.31 -10.98
CA ASP A 136 13.59 -0.97 -10.93
C ASP A 136 13.25 -0.16 -9.66
N PHE A 137 12.73 -0.82 -8.61
CA PHE A 137 12.13 -0.14 -7.45
C PHE A 137 12.74 -0.64 -6.15
N PHE A 138 12.90 0.28 -5.20
CA PHE A 138 13.16 -0.08 -3.81
C PHE A 138 11.80 -0.37 -3.16
N THR A 139 11.58 -1.61 -2.72
CA THR A 139 10.45 -2.00 -1.87
C THR A 139 11.02 -2.13 -0.46
N PRO A 140 10.86 -1.13 0.42
CA PRO A 140 11.21 -1.33 1.83
C PRO A 140 10.35 -2.47 2.36
N THR A 141 11.03 -3.51 2.83
CA THR A 141 10.62 -4.64 3.68
C THR A 141 9.12 -4.82 3.95
N ALA A 142 8.65 -6.06 3.72
CA ALA A 142 7.40 -6.56 4.24
C ALA A 142 7.22 -6.28 5.73
N TYR A 143 6.01 -5.87 6.12
CA TYR A 143 5.62 -5.81 7.52
C TYR A 143 5.28 -7.23 7.98
N CYS A 144 5.99 -7.70 9.00
CA CYS A 144 5.70 -8.93 9.75
C CYS A 144 5.02 -8.52 11.06
#